data_AF-B5YMM0-F1
#
_entry.id   AF-B5YMM0-F1
#
_cell.length_a   1.000
_cell.length_b   1.000
_cell.length_c   1.000
_cell.angle_alpha   90.00
_cell.angle_beta   90.00
_cell.angle_gamma   90.00
#
_symmetry.space_group_name_H-M   'P 1'
#
loop_
_entity.id
_entity.type
_entity.pdbx_description
1 polymer ?
#
loop_
_entity_poly.entity_id
_entity_poly.type
_entity_poly.pdbx_seq_one_letter_code
_entity_poly.pdbx_strand_id
1 'polypeptide(L)'
;ESTTAVTEEEDTMDPATKLALEKQRKADELRAQEVFMKRSTGIHKCSNCDWEYDPAKGDSFLIGGMIKPDTPFEELPSNWRCPTCRASKDSFREVVETIPGFEVNQGYGFGTNAMTTGEKNALIWGGLAAFFLLFIGGYAL
;
A
#
# COMPACT_ATOMS: atom_id res chain seq x y z
N GLU A 1 13.65 -2.96 -34.02
CA GLU A 1 14.22 -4.23 -34.53
C GLU A 1 13.74 -5.48 -33.78
N SER A 2 13.60 -5.46 -32.46
CA SER A 2 13.21 -6.67 -31.72
C SER A 2 11.78 -7.19 -32.01
N THR A 3 10.81 -6.33 -32.28
CA THR A 3 9.41 -6.75 -32.43
C THR A 3 9.12 -7.45 -33.76
N THR A 4 9.85 -7.12 -34.83
CA THR A 4 9.65 -7.66 -36.18
C THR A 4 10.19 -9.09 -36.32
N ALA A 5 11.28 -9.41 -35.60
CA ALA A 5 11.88 -10.74 -35.60
C ALA A 5 11.02 -11.77 -34.83
N VAL A 6 10.40 -11.36 -33.73
CA VAL A 6 9.53 -12.23 -32.90
C VAL A 6 8.31 -12.70 -33.68
N THR A 7 7.72 -11.82 -34.49
CA THR A 7 6.54 -12.16 -35.30
C THR A 7 6.85 -13.11 -36.44
N GLU A 8 8.05 -13.04 -37.02
CA GLU A 8 8.48 -13.93 -38.11
C GLU A 8 8.78 -15.35 -37.60
N GLU A 9 9.42 -15.49 -36.43
CA GLU A 9 9.63 -16.80 -35.79
C GLU A 9 8.32 -17.46 -35.37
N GLU A 10 7.40 -16.70 -34.77
CA GLU A 10 6.10 -17.18 -34.32
C GLU A 10 5.20 -17.66 -35.47
N ASP A 11 5.35 -17.09 -36.67
CA ASP A 11 4.52 -17.48 -37.81
C ASP A 11 4.92 -18.82 -38.45
N THR A 12 6.20 -19.20 -38.29
CA THR A 12 6.77 -20.46 -38.80
C THR A 12 6.55 -21.67 -37.89
N MET A 13 6.10 -21.46 -36.65
CA MET A 13 5.84 -22.53 -35.68
C MET A 13 4.62 -23.37 -36.05
N ASP A 14 4.60 -24.64 -35.62
CA ASP A 14 3.41 -25.46 -35.78
C ASP A 14 2.26 -24.98 -34.87
N PRO A 15 0.99 -25.26 -35.21
CA PRO A 15 -0.16 -24.77 -34.46
C PRO A 15 -0.19 -25.18 -32.99
N ALA A 16 0.33 -26.36 -32.63
CA ALA A 16 0.33 -26.83 -31.25
C ALA A 16 1.35 -26.05 -30.40
N THR A 17 2.52 -25.74 -30.98
CA THR A 17 3.54 -24.93 -30.29
C THR A 17 3.12 -23.47 -30.17
N LYS A 18 2.45 -22.89 -31.18
CA LYS A 18 1.82 -21.55 -31.07
C LYS A 18 0.81 -21.49 -29.91
N LEU A 19 -0.08 -22.49 -29.83
CA LEU A 19 -1.08 -22.56 -28.75
C LEU A 19 -0.44 -22.72 -27.36
N ALA A 20 0.63 -23.51 -27.25
CA ALA A 20 1.36 -23.69 -26.00
C ALA A 20 2.03 -22.38 -25.56
N LEU A 21 2.67 -21.66 -26.48
CA LEU A 21 3.28 -20.36 -26.24
C LEU A 21 2.25 -19.32 -25.80
N GLU A 22 1.09 -19.26 -26.46
CA GLU A 22 0.01 -18.34 -26.08
C GLU A 22 -0.51 -18.62 -24.67
N LYS A 23 -0.73 -19.89 -24.33
CA LYS A 23 -1.14 -20.30 -22.98
C LYS A 23 -0.10 -19.91 -21.93
N GLN A 24 1.18 -20.11 -22.23
CA GLN A 24 2.27 -19.72 -21.35
C GLN A 24 2.29 -18.21 -21.15
N ARG A 25 2.24 -17.44 -22.23
CA ARG A 25 2.21 -15.97 -22.17
C ARG A 25 1.03 -15.46 -21.36
N LYS A 26 -0.16 -16.03 -21.56
CA LYS A 26 -1.36 -15.68 -20.78
C LYS A 26 -1.20 -16.02 -19.30
N ALA A 27 -0.60 -17.16 -18.98
CA ALA A 27 -0.33 -17.53 -17.60
C ALA A 27 0.69 -16.58 -16.94
N ASP A 28 1.72 -16.18 -17.68
CA ASP A 28 2.76 -15.26 -17.20
C ASP A 28 2.21 -13.84 -17.04
N GLU A 29 1.30 -13.41 -17.94
CA GLU A 29 0.54 -12.16 -17.81
C GLU A 29 -0.35 -12.17 -16.55
N LEU A 30 -1.09 -13.26 -16.30
CA LEU A 30 -1.92 -13.40 -15.11
C LEU A 30 -1.09 -13.36 -13.83
N ARG A 31 0.07 -14.03 -13.81
CA ARG A 31 1.02 -13.96 -12.67
C ARG A 31 1.59 -12.57 -12.48
N ALA A 32 1.87 -11.85 -13.57
CA ALA A 32 2.34 -10.46 -13.50
C ALA A 32 1.27 -9.51 -12.93
N GLN A 33 -0.02 -9.89 -12.99
CA GLN A 33 -1.13 -9.13 -12.37
C GLN A 33 -1.33 -9.45 -10.87
N GLU A 34 -0.67 -10.48 -10.33
CA GLU A 34 -0.73 -10.85 -8.90
C GLU A 34 0.14 -9.93 -8.01
N VAL A 35 0.12 -8.62 -8.28
CA VAL A 35 0.85 -7.62 -7.52
C VAL A 35 -0.03 -7.11 -6.38
N PHE A 36 0.49 -7.17 -5.16
CA PHE A 36 -0.20 -6.57 -4.02
C PHE A 36 -0.08 -5.05 -4.04
N MET A 37 -1.22 -4.38 -3.82
CA MET A 37 -1.26 -2.94 -3.67
C MET A 37 -0.52 -2.52 -2.40
N LYS A 38 0.40 -1.54 -2.53
CA LYS A 38 1.14 -0.94 -1.42
C LYS A 38 0.72 0.51 -1.26
N ARG A 39 0.36 0.91 -0.04
CA ARG A 39 0.03 2.30 0.30
C ARG A 39 1.10 2.87 1.23
N SER A 40 1.54 4.11 0.98
CA SER A 40 2.39 4.81 1.94
C SER A 40 1.61 5.14 3.22
N THR A 41 2.24 4.89 4.36
CA THR A 41 1.69 5.29 5.67
C THR A 41 2.19 6.65 6.14
N GLY A 42 3.23 7.20 5.50
CA GLY A 42 3.98 8.36 5.97
C GLY A 42 4.93 8.07 7.14
N ILE A 43 4.83 6.88 7.75
CA ILE A 43 5.72 6.42 8.82
C ILE A 43 7.04 5.97 8.21
N HIS A 44 8.16 6.32 8.85
CA HIS A 44 9.50 5.96 8.40
C HIS A 44 10.21 5.11 9.43
N LYS A 45 10.68 3.93 9.01
CA LYS A 45 11.34 2.95 9.88
C LYS A 45 12.85 2.94 9.68
N CYS A 46 13.60 3.04 10.76
CA CYS A 46 15.05 2.94 10.75
C CYS A 46 15.50 1.53 10.38
N SER A 47 16.38 1.38 9.39
CA SER A 47 16.94 0.09 8.98
C SER A 47 17.90 -0.53 9.98
N ASN A 48 18.41 0.26 10.94
CA ASN A 48 19.46 -0.18 11.86
C ASN A 48 18.91 -0.68 13.20
N CYS A 49 17.79 -0.11 13.66
CA CYS A 49 17.23 -0.41 14.98
C CYS A 49 15.71 -0.54 15.00
N ASP A 50 15.07 -0.53 13.84
CA ASP A 50 13.62 -0.70 13.68
C ASP A 50 12.72 0.35 14.36
N TRP A 51 13.28 1.49 14.80
CA TRP A 51 12.49 2.58 15.35
C TRP A 51 11.69 3.29 14.25
N GLU A 52 10.42 3.60 14.54
CA GLU A 52 9.48 4.20 13.61
C GLU A 52 9.21 5.66 13.95
N TYR A 53 9.47 6.54 12.98
CA TYR A 53 9.09 7.94 13.03
C TYR A 53 7.64 8.10 12.58
N ASP A 54 6.79 8.60 13.47
CA ASP A 54 5.39 8.92 13.22
C ASP A 54 5.22 10.44 13.09
N PRO A 55 4.90 10.97 11.89
CA PRO A 55 4.73 12.41 11.68
C PRO A 55 3.70 13.04 12.62
N ALA A 56 2.63 12.32 12.98
CA ALA A 56 1.57 12.84 13.86
C ALA A 56 2.05 13.02 15.30
N LYS A 57 3.12 12.33 15.71
CA LYS A 57 3.72 12.47 17.04
C LYS A 57 4.95 13.37 17.04
N GLY A 58 5.66 13.44 15.91
CA GLY A 58 6.97 14.05 15.84
C GLY A 58 8.01 13.23 16.62
N ASP A 59 9.03 13.92 17.14
CA ASP A 59 10.14 13.30 17.87
C ASP A 59 10.54 14.16 19.07
N SER A 60 10.18 13.69 20.27
CA SER A 60 10.48 14.34 21.54
C SER A 60 11.80 13.87 22.18
N PHE A 61 12.49 12.90 21.59
CA PHE A 61 13.71 12.30 22.14
C PHE A 61 15.00 12.90 21.55
N LEU A 62 14.88 13.94 20.74
CA LEU A 62 16.01 14.63 20.12
C LEU A 62 16.91 15.29 21.17
N ILE A 63 18.22 15.01 21.11
CA ILE A 63 19.21 15.70 21.94
C ILE A 63 19.38 17.13 21.41
N GLY A 64 18.74 18.10 22.08
CA GLY A 64 18.82 19.53 21.75
C GLY A 64 17.50 20.21 21.36
N GLY A 65 16.37 19.50 21.40
CA GLY A 65 15.06 20.08 21.11
C GLY A 65 13.95 19.05 20.97
N MET A 66 12.86 19.41 20.28
CA MET A 66 11.77 18.51 19.91
C MET A 66 11.34 18.79 18.47
N ILE A 67 11.01 17.74 17.72
CA ILE A 67 10.27 17.83 16.46
C ILE A 67 8.78 17.87 16.81
N LYS A 68 8.08 18.88 16.30
CA LYS A 68 6.66 19.07 16.60
C LYS A 68 5.82 17.96 15.93
N PRO A 69 4.66 17.61 16.52
CA PRO A 69 3.61 16.89 15.81
C PRO A 69 3.32 17.49 14.44
N ASP A 70 2.87 16.65 13.53
CA ASP A 70 2.53 16.96 12.14
C ASP A 70 3.72 17.45 11.29
N THR A 71 4.95 17.04 11.64
CA THR A 71 6.13 17.32 10.80
C THR A 71 6.40 16.13 9.87
N PRO A 72 6.27 16.28 8.54
CA PRO A 72 6.62 15.22 7.58
C PRO A 72 8.08 14.79 7.71
N PHE A 73 8.38 13.54 7.37
CA PHE A 73 9.75 13.03 7.43
C PHE A 73 10.69 13.83 6.52
N GLU A 74 10.20 14.27 5.36
CA GLU A 74 10.93 15.08 4.36
C GLU A 74 11.38 16.41 4.94
N GLU A 75 10.58 17.01 5.81
CA GLU A 75 10.84 18.31 6.45
C GLU A 75 11.79 18.21 7.66
N LEU A 76 12.13 17.00 8.10
CA LEU A 76 13.09 16.81 9.17
C LEU A 76 14.45 17.42 8.79
N PRO A 77 15.11 18.14 9.72
CA PRO A 77 16.44 18.70 9.51
C PRO A 77 17.46 17.66 9.05
N SER A 78 18.43 18.05 8.21
CA SER A 78 19.46 17.12 7.71
C SER A 78 20.41 16.60 8.80
N ASN A 79 20.54 17.35 9.91
CA ASN A 79 21.29 16.95 11.09
C ASN A 79 20.48 16.08 12.07
N TRP A 80 19.20 15.85 11.81
CA TRP A 80 18.37 14.93 12.60
C TRP A 80 18.95 13.51 12.54
N ARG A 81 18.82 12.78 13.66
CA ARG A 81 19.34 11.43 13.82
C ARG A 81 18.32 10.58 14.56
N CYS A 82 18.29 9.29 14.25
CA CYS A 82 17.44 8.34 14.97
C CYS A 82 17.65 8.46 16.49
N PRO A 83 16.61 8.66 17.31
CA PRO A 83 16.76 8.81 18.76
C PRO A 83 17.33 7.56 19.44
N THR A 84 17.08 6.39 18.86
CA THR A 84 17.52 5.11 19.43
C THR A 84 18.96 4.75 19.07
N CYS A 85 19.34 4.85 17.79
CA CYS A 85 20.64 4.36 17.30
C CYS A 85 21.55 5.44 16.69
N ARG A 86 21.09 6.69 16.62
CA ARG A 86 21.81 7.83 16.04
C ARG A 86 22.18 7.69 14.56
N ALA A 87 21.56 6.76 13.84
CA ALA A 87 21.70 6.67 12.38
C ALA A 87 21.20 7.94 11.68
N SER A 88 21.74 8.21 10.48
CA SER A 88 21.29 9.33 9.66
C SER A 88 19.89 9.09 9.10
N LYS A 89 19.26 10.17 8.63
CA LYS A 89 17.97 10.14 7.92
C LYS A 89 17.97 9.18 6.73
N ASP A 90 19.12 8.99 6.08
CA ASP A 90 19.26 8.11 4.92
C ASP A 90 19.13 6.61 5.26
N SER A 91 19.25 6.26 6.54
CA SER A 91 19.05 4.90 7.03
C SER A 91 17.57 4.58 7.30
N PHE A 92 16.63 5.42 6.85
CA PHE A 92 15.20 5.19 7.03
C PHE A 92 14.55 4.70 5.75
N ARG A 93 13.55 3.85 5.90
CA ARG A 93 12.70 3.36 4.82
C ARG A 93 11.25 3.68 5.16
N GLU A 94 10.50 4.12 4.16
CA GLU A 94 9.07 4.32 4.31
C GLU A 94 8.37 2.98 4.62
N VAL A 95 7.49 3.01 5.61
CA VAL A 95 6.62 1.89 5.94
C VAL A 95 5.44 1.94 4.98
N VAL A 96 5.32 0.90 4.17
CA VAL A 96 4.20 0.71 3.26
C VAL A 96 3.29 -0.39 3.80
N GLU A 97 2.00 -0.11 3.87
CA GLU A 97 1.00 -1.11 4.21
C GLU A 97 0.52 -1.83 2.95
N THR A 98 0.55 -3.15 3.01
CA THR A 98 0.04 -4.01 1.93
C THR A 98 -1.47 -4.15 2.09
N ILE A 99 -2.24 -3.71 1.11
CA ILE A 99 -3.69 -3.88 1.08
C ILE A 99 -3.99 -5.30 0.57
N PRO A 100 -4.86 -6.08 1.26
CA PRO A 100 -5.23 -7.40 0.78
C PRO A 100 -5.98 -7.29 -0.55
N GLY A 101 -5.47 -7.99 -1.57
CA GLY A 101 -6.02 -8.00 -2.92
C GLY A 101 -5.03 -7.53 -3.98
N PHE A 102 -5.20 -8.03 -5.20
CA PHE A 102 -4.39 -7.63 -6.34
C PHE A 102 -4.71 -6.18 -6.73
N GLU A 103 -3.67 -5.42 -7.11
CA GLU A 103 -3.78 -4.04 -7.57
C GLU A 103 -4.85 -3.88 -8.66
N VAL A 104 -4.88 -4.83 -9.61
CA VAL A 104 -5.85 -4.87 -10.71
C VAL A 104 -7.31 -4.98 -10.28
N ASN A 105 -7.59 -5.52 -9.08
CA ASN A 105 -8.94 -5.73 -8.57
C ASN A 105 -9.41 -4.64 -7.60
N GLN A 106 -8.57 -3.63 -7.30
CA GLN A 106 -8.92 -2.56 -6.36
C GLN A 106 -10.08 -1.68 -6.88
N GLY A 107 -10.20 -1.54 -8.21
CA GLY A 107 -11.28 -0.77 -8.86
C GLY A 107 -12.57 -1.54 -9.13
N TYR A 108 -12.62 -2.85 -8.83
CA TYR A 108 -13.80 -3.67 -9.10
C TYR A 108 -14.90 -3.46 -8.04
N GLY A 109 -16.18 -3.54 -8.44
CA GLY A 109 -17.31 -3.44 -7.52
C GLY A 109 -17.67 -2.01 -7.10
N PHE A 110 -18.06 -1.82 -5.84
CA PHE A 110 -18.60 -0.54 -5.33
C PHE A 110 -17.55 0.35 -4.64
N GLY A 111 -16.26 0.20 -4.99
CA GLY A 111 -15.17 1.00 -4.42
C GLY A 111 -14.76 0.65 -2.99
N THR A 112 -15.41 -0.34 -2.34
CA THR A 112 -15.03 -0.80 -0.99
C THR A 112 -13.74 -1.64 -0.99
N ASN A 113 -13.25 -2.11 -2.15
CA ASN A 113 -12.03 -2.90 -2.21
C ASN A 113 -10.78 -2.09 -1.83
N ALA A 114 -10.73 -0.81 -2.22
CA ALA A 114 -9.63 0.11 -1.93
C ALA A 114 -9.59 0.66 -0.49
N MET A 115 -10.62 0.38 0.33
CA MET A 115 -10.78 0.94 1.68
C MET A 115 -9.92 0.17 2.70
N THR A 116 -9.30 0.90 3.64
CA THR A 116 -8.52 0.28 4.74
C THR A 116 -9.42 -0.52 5.67
N THR A 117 -8.83 -1.43 6.45
CA THR A 117 -9.58 -2.21 7.46
C THR A 117 -10.31 -1.31 8.46
N GLY A 118 -9.67 -0.21 8.91
CA GLY A 118 -10.27 0.75 9.84
C GLY A 118 -11.48 1.47 9.23
N GLU A 119 -11.34 1.99 8.02
CA GLU A 119 -12.42 2.66 7.30
C GLU A 119 -13.59 1.71 7.01
N LYS A 120 -13.33 0.46 6.60
CA LYS A 120 -14.36 -0.58 6.39
C LYS A 120 -15.14 -0.86 7.67
N ASN A 121 -14.42 -1.04 8.79
CA ASN A 121 -15.03 -1.29 10.08
C ASN A 121 -15.90 -0.11 10.53
N ALA A 122 -15.42 1.12 10.36
CA ALA A 122 -16.20 2.31 10.70
C ALA A 122 -17.50 2.41 9.89
N LEU A 123 -17.47 2.10 8.59
CA LEU A 123 -18.66 2.11 7.74
C LEU A 123 -19.67 1.03 8.15
N ILE A 124 -19.21 -0.19 8.43
CA ILE A 124 -20.07 -1.30 8.85
C ILE A 124 -20.72 -1.00 10.20
N TRP A 125 -19.90 -0.71 11.22
CA TRP A 125 -20.40 -0.50 12.58
C TRP A 125 -21.20 0.79 12.71
N GLY A 126 -20.79 1.86 12.02
CA GLY A 126 -21.54 3.10 11.95
C GLY A 126 -22.91 2.93 11.29
N GLY A 127 -22.99 2.18 10.18
CA GLY A 127 -24.24 1.87 9.50
C GLY A 127 -25.18 1.03 10.36
N LEU A 128 -24.67 -0.01 11.02
CA LEU A 128 -25.44 -0.85 11.94
C LEU A 128 -25.96 -0.06 13.14
N ALA A 129 -25.13 0.79 13.75
CA ALA A 129 -25.53 1.65 14.86
C ALA A 129 -26.61 2.66 14.43
N ALA A 130 -26.42 3.32 13.29
CA ALA A 130 -27.41 4.26 12.75
C ALA A 130 -28.74 3.57 12.45
N PHE A 131 -28.72 2.39 11.81
CA PHE A 131 -29.91 1.59 11.57
C PHE A 131 -30.62 1.22 12.89
N PHE A 132 -29.87 0.75 13.88
CA PHE A 132 -30.43 0.36 15.18
C PHE A 132 -31.07 1.54 15.92
N LEU A 133 -30.42 2.71 15.89
CA LEU A 133 -30.96 3.93 16.48
C LEU A 133 -32.24 4.40 15.76
N LEU A 134 -32.26 4.36 14.43
CA LEU A 134 -33.46 4.68 13.65
C LEU A 134 -34.59 3.66 13.90
N PHE A 135 -34.25 2.38 13.97
CA PHE A 135 -35.19 1.29 14.23
C PHE A 135 -35.84 1.45 15.61
N ILE A 136 -35.05 1.68 16.66
CA ILE A 136 -35.58 1.96 18.02
C ILE A 136 -36.33 3.29 18.06
N GLY A 137 -35.80 4.33 17.40
CA GLY A 137 -36.46 5.64 17.33
C GLY A 137 -37.86 5.58 16.73
N GLY A 138 -38.09 4.67 15.78
CA GLY A 138 -39.42 4.39 15.23
C GLY A 138 -40.44 3.84 16.24
N TYR A 139 -40.00 3.21 17.34
CA TYR A 139 -40.89 2.77 18.43
C TYR A 139 -41.22 3.88 19.44
N ALA A 140 -40.54 5.02 19.37
CA ALA A 140 -40.76 6.17 20.25
C ALA A 140 -41.75 7.21 19.66
N LEU A 141 -42.28 6.94 18.45
CA LEU A 141 -43.32 7.71 17.75
C LEU A 141 -44.68 7.02 17.90
#